data_AF-A0A822BKA0-F1
#
_entry.id   AF-A0A822BKA0-F1
#
_cell.length_a   1.000
_cell.length_b   1.000
_cell.length_c   1.000
_cell.angle_alpha   90.00
_cell.angle_beta   90.00
_cell.angle_gamma   90.00
#
_symmetry.space_group_name_H-M   'P 1'
#
loop_
_entity.id
_entity.type
_entity.pdbx_description
1 polymer ?
#
loop_
_entity_poly.entity_id
_entity_poly.type
_entity_poly.pdbx_seq_one_letter_code
_entity_poly.pdbx_strand_id
1 'polypeptide(L)'
;IVDYNKNSIGVLLGYGNATFQAVRVLPTEKGSLPVYITVGDFNNDNKLDIVLVNFGTNNVIIYFGFGHGIFYKSKVYSTGIVSGPWSLAIGNFNNDNRSDFVVANRASKDISIFLQCGSESYGAITITAVNSGSQPYAAAVDDFNNDGLADVVVANFGTNEIGILFGIGDGNFHDMIRYPTGVGSTPCFVAVSDFNNDNHSDIVVANCEADNLIIFLGFGNGTFATGETYLTGDRSRPYSVAIADLDNDNIMDIVVANSGTNDILLLYGYGNGTFGKKESYPLGYDYLPSSVAITDLNQDGWRDIVIVCIGTDNVEVLMKMC
;
A
#
# COMPACT_ATOMS: atom_id res chain seq x y z
N ILE A 1 -4.56 -10.66 -7.24
CA ILE A 1 -5.83 -10.27 -6.58
C ILE A 1 -6.09 -11.22 -5.44
N VAL A 2 -6.45 -10.70 -4.27
CA VAL A 2 -6.75 -11.53 -3.10
C VAL A 2 -8.24 -11.88 -3.08
N ASP A 3 -8.57 -13.15 -2.85
CA ASP A 3 -9.94 -13.61 -2.59
C ASP A 3 -10.05 -14.05 -1.11
N TYR A 4 -10.59 -13.13 -0.30
CA TYR A 4 -10.80 -13.31 1.14
C TYR A 4 -11.69 -14.52 1.45
N ASN A 5 -12.77 -14.71 0.69
CA ASN A 5 -13.77 -15.75 0.95
C ASN A 5 -13.31 -17.14 0.52
N LYS A 6 -12.56 -17.23 -0.59
CA LYS A 6 -12.08 -18.50 -1.13
C LYS A 6 -10.73 -18.93 -0.59
N ASN A 7 -10.06 -18.11 0.25
CA ASN A 7 -8.70 -18.35 0.73
C ASN A 7 -7.76 -18.63 -0.47
N SER A 8 -7.67 -17.67 -1.38
CA SER A 8 -6.88 -17.83 -2.60
C SER A 8 -6.37 -16.51 -3.17
N ILE A 9 -5.42 -16.60 -4.09
CA ILE A 9 -4.96 -15.50 -4.92
C ILE A 9 -5.32 -15.80 -6.37
N GLY A 10 -5.95 -14.85 -7.07
CA GLY A 10 -6.10 -14.85 -8.51
C GLY A 10 -4.93 -14.13 -9.19
N VAL A 11 -4.27 -14.80 -10.15
CA VAL A 11 -3.23 -14.26 -11.02
C VAL A 11 -3.79 -14.18 -12.44
N LEU A 12 -3.78 -12.98 -13.02
CA LEU A 12 -4.19 -12.73 -14.40
C LEU A 12 -2.98 -12.26 -15.20
N LEU A 13 -2.59 -13.01 -16.23
CA LEU A 13 -1.46 -12.63 -17.09
C LEU A 13 -1.97 -11.81 -18.27
N GLY A 14 -1.44 -10.60 -18.44
CA GLY A 14 -1.81 -9.72 -19.54
C GLY A 14 -1.28 -10.21 -20.90
N TYR A 15 -2.03 -9.94 -21.96
CA TYR A 15 -1.57 -10.10 -23.35
C TYR A 15 -0.82 -8.87 -23.89
N GLY A 16 -0.70 -7.80 -23.10
CA GLY A 16 -0.07 -6.53 -23.50
C GLY A 16 -0.97 -5.63 -24.35
N ASN A 17 -2.28 -5.86 -24.32
CA ASN A 17 -3.29 -5.07 -25.01
C ASN A 17 -4.50 -4.78 -24.09
N ALA A 18 -4.23 -4.62 -22.79
CA ALA A 18 -5.23 -4.48 -21.72
C ALA A 18 -6.23 -5.66 -21.57
N THR A 19 -5.97 -6.81 -22.19
CA THR A 19 -6.73 -8.05 -21.95
C THR A 19 -5.88 -9.08 -21.21
N PHE A 20 -6.55 -10.01 -20.52
CA PHE A 20 -5.89 -11.01 -19.66
C PHE A 20 -6.22 -12.44 -20.06
N GLN A 21 -5.29 -13.33 -19.79
CA GLN A 21 -5.51 -14.78 -19.77
C GLN A 21 -6.51 -15.17 -18.67
N ALA A 22 -7.01 -16.40 -18.75
CA ALA A 22 -7.85 -16.96 -17.70
C ALA A 22 -7.14 -16.91 -16.33
N VAL A 23 -7.91 -16.61 -15.28
CA VAL A 23 -7.38 -16.50 -13.93
C VAL A 23 -6.75 -17.82 -13.48
N ARG A 24 -5.50 -17.73 -13.01
CA ARG A 24 -4.85 -18.80 -12.30
C ARG A 24 -5.04 -18.61 -10.81
N VAL A 25 -5.60 -19.61 -10.15
CA VAL A 25 -5.85 -19.57 -8.71
C VAL A 25 -4.69 -20.24 -7.97
N LEU A 26 -4.07 -19.51 -7.05
CA LEU A 26 -3.11 -20.05 -6.08
C LEU A 26 -3.84 -20.20 -4.73
N PRO A 27 -4.00 -21.43 -4.22
CA PRO A 27 -4.68 -21.63 -2.94
C PRO A 27 -3.81 -21.15 -1.79
N THR A 28 -4.45 -20.58 -0.77
CA THR A 28 -3.81 -20.30 0.52
C THR A 28 -4.20 -21.40 1.52
N GLU A 29 -3.84 -21.23 2.79
CA GLU A 29 -4.22 -22.19 3.83
C GLU A 29 -5.68 -22.01 4.26
N LYS A 30 -6.32 -23.09 4.71
CA LYS A 30 -7.70 -23.02 5.22
C LYS A 30 -7.77 -22.05 6.40
N GLY A 31 -8.64 -21.05 6.30
CA GLY A 31 -8.81 -20.03 7.33
C GLY A 31 -7.72 -18.97 7.33
N SER A 32 -6.91 -18.86 6.27
CA SER A 32 -5.87 -17.84 6.18
C SER A 32 -6.43 -16.43 6.08
N LEU A 33 -7.63 -16.26 5.48
CA LEU A 33 -8.28 -14.95 5.30
C LEU A 33 -7.28 -13.93 4.73
N PRO A 34 -6.83 -14.13 3.47
CA PRO A 34 -5.86 -13.23 2.88
C PRO A 34 -6.47 -11.83 2.75
N VAL A 35 -5.70 -10.80 3.09
CA VAL A 35 -6.19 -9.40 3.12
C VAL A 35 -5.34 -8.42 2.31
N TYR A 36 -4.07 -8.73 2.09
CA TYR A 36 -3.15 -7.86 1.36
C TYR A 36 -2.15 -8.66 0.54
N ILE A 37 -1.76 -8.11 -0.60
CA ILE A 37 -0.78 -8.71 -1.51
C ILE A 37 0.12 -7.61 -2.05
N THR A 38 1.40 -7.93 -2.20
CA THR A 38 2.34 -7.11 -2.97
C THR A 38 3.24 -8.02 -3.82
N VAL A 39 3.96 -7.42 -4.75
CA VAL A 39 4.84 -8.08 -5.70
C VAL A 39 6.20 -7.41 -5.67
N GLY A 40 7.27 -8.19 -5.70
CA GLY A 40 8.65 -7.72 -5.63
C GLY A 40 9.62 -8.88 -5.80
N ASP A 41 10.91 -8.60 -5.92
CA ASP A 41 11.93 -9.65 -5.88
C ASP A 41 12.34 -9.89 -4.42
N PHE A 42 11.89 -11.00 -3.84
CA PHE A 42 12.09 -11.34 -2.43
C PHE A 42 13.14 -12.45 -2.24
N ASN A 43 13.80 -12.89 -3.31
CA ASN A 43 14.91 -13.84 -3.26
C ASN A 43 16.17 -13.39 -4.00
N ASN A 44 16.17 -12.18 -4.58
CA ASN A 44 17.22 -11.57 -5.38
C ASN A 44 17.54 -12.35 -6.67
N ASP A 45 16.53 -12.96 -7.29
CA ASP A 45 16.68 -13.72 -8.54
C ASP A 45 16.23 -12.95 -9.80
N ASN A 46 15.89 -11.67 -9.62
CA ASN A 46 15.36 -10.73 -10.61
C ASN A 46 14.01 -11.14 -11.23
N LYS A 47 13.24 -11.98 -10.54
CA LYS A 47 11.86 -12.29 -10.92
C LYS A 47 10.92 -11.78 -9.85
N LEU A 48 9.72 -11.46 -10.31
CA LEU A 48 8.65 -11.05 -9.42
C LEU A 48 8.11 -12.24 -8.65
N ASP A 49 8.16 -12.13 -7.33
CA ASP A 49 7.53 -12.99 -6.36
C ASP A 49 6.28 -12.30 -5.78
N ILE A 50 5.42 -13.09 -5.16
CA ILE A 50 4.21 -12.59 -4.50
C ILE A 50 4.39 -12.72 -2.99
N VAL A 51 4.10 -11.65 -2.25
CA VAL A 51 3.98 -11.72 -0.79
C VAL A 51 2.53 -11.49 -0.41
N LEU A 52 2.01 -12.39 0.42
CA LEU A 52 0.62 -12.46 0.84
C LEU A 52 0.51 -12.35 2.35
N VAL A 53 -0.32 -11.41 2.82
CA VAL A 53 -0.66 -11.23 4.23
C VAL A 53 -1.95 -11.98 4.55
N ASN A 54 -1.90 -12.85 5.56
CA ASN A 54 -3.03 -13.66 6.00
C ASN A 54 -3.47 -13.25 7.41
N PHE A 55 -4.64 -12.61 7.48
CA PHE A 55 -5.21 -12.12 8.73
C PHE A 55 -5.56 -13.27 9.69
N GLY A 56 -6.23 -14.30 9.18
CA GLY A 56 -6.80 -15.38 9.99
C GLY A 56 -5.75 -16.31 10.59
N THR A 57 -4.65 -16.55 9.87
CA THR A 57 -3.54 -17.41 10.32
C THR A 57 -2.35 -16.64 10.90
N ASN A 58 -2.44 -15.32 11.03
CA ASN A 58 -1.41 -14.46 11.64
C ASN A 58 -0.02 -14.67 11.02
N ASN A 59 0.03 -14.66 9.69
CA ASN A 59 1.26 -14.94 8.97
C ASN A 59 1.35 -14.22 7.63
N VAL A 60 2.56 -14.23 7.08
CA VAL A 60 2.88 -13.88 5.71
C VAL A 60 3.35 -15.13 4.98
N ILE A 61 2.95 -15.27 3.72
CA ILE A 61 3.41 -16.32 2.80
C ILE A 61 4.05 -15.66 1.60
N ILE A 62 5.23 -16.14 1.21
CA ILE A 62 5.89 -15.72 -0.03
C ILE A 62 5.67 -16.82 -1.07
N TYR A 63 5.34 -16.45 -2.30
CA TYR A 63 5.31 -17.33 -3.45
C TYR A 63 6.38 -16.89 -4.44
N PHE A 64 7.45 -17.66 -4.53
CA PHE A 64 8.58 -17.35 -5.41
C PHE A 64 8.21 -17.62 -6.87
N GLY A 65 8.50 -16.66 -7.74
CA GLY A 65 8.15 -16.65 -9.14
C GLY A 65 9.24 -17.24 -10.02
N PHE A 66 8.82 -17.96 -11.06
CA PHE A 66 9.72 -18.42 -12.11
C PHE A 66 9.82 -17.43 -13.30
N GLY A 67 9.23 -16.23 -13.17
CA GLY A 67 9.34 -15.15 -14.18
C GLY A 67 8.38 -15.30 -15.36
N HIS A 68 7.62 -16.40 -15.44
CA HIS A 68 6.66 -16.69 -16.49
C HIS A 68 5.27 -17.02 -15.92
N GLY A 69 4.88 -16.32 -14.85
CA GLY A 69 3.56 -16.47 -14.21
C GLY A 69 3.33 -17.79 -13.48
N ILE A 70 4.39 -18.59 -13.25
CA ILE A 70 4.37 -19.75 -12.37
C ILE A 70 5.05 -19.37 -11.06
N PHE A 71 4.43 -19.79 -9.96
CA PHE A 71 4.90 -19.54 -8.60
C PHE A 71 4.91 -20.83 -7.80
N TYR A 72 5.82 -20.95 -6.84
CA TYR A 72 5.77 -21.99 -5.81
C TYR A 72 5.69 -21.36 -4.42
N LYS A 73 4.97 -22.02 -3.52
CA LYS A 73 4.79 -21.55 -2.16
C LYS A 73 6.09 -21.76 -1.36
N SER A 74 6.62 -20.68 -0.78
CA SER A 74 7.75 -20.66 0.14
C SER A 74 7.32 -20.95 1.58
N LYS A 75 8.23 -20.72 2.52
CA LYS A 75 8.00 -20.81 3.96
C LYS A 75 6.95 -19.79 4.43
N VAL A 76 6.21 -20.19 5.46
CA VAL A 76 5.25 -19.35 6.17
C VAL A 76 5.96 -18.63 7.31
N TYR A 77 5.73 -17.32 7.45
CA TYR A 77 6.35 -16.47 8.44
C TYR A 77 5.28 -15.93 9.40
N SER A 78 5.33 -16.31 10.67
CA SER A 78 4.38 -15.82 11.66
C SER A 78 4.63 -14.35 11.98
N THR A 79 3.56 -13.56 12.10
CA THR A 79 3.61 -12.16 12.54
C THR A 79 3.28 -12.01 14.02
N GLY A 80 3.25 -13.11 14.78
CA GLY A 80 2.90 -13.15 16.20
C GLY A 80 1.54 -13.80 16.49
N ILE A 81 1.27 -14.02 17.78
CA ILE A 81 0.00 -14.63 18.24
C ILE A 81 -1.08 -13.54 18.27
N VAL A 82 -2.17 -13.75 17.53
CA VAL A 82 -3.30 -12.80 17.45
C VAL A 82 -2.83 -11.40 17.01
N SER A 83 -1.87 -11.37 16.09
CA SER A 83 -1.32 -10.15 15.52
C SER A 83 -2.33 -9.45 14.60
N GLY A 84 -3.15 -10.22 13.88
CA GLY A 84 -4.12 -9.69 12.92
C GLY A 84 -3.45 -8.80 11.87
N PRO A 85 -2.50 -9.34 11.09
CA PRO A 85 -1.76 -8.58 10.09
C PRO A 85 -2.72 -8.09 9.01
N TRP A 86 -2.57 -6.83 8.60
CA TRP A 86 -3.52 -6.17 7.69
C TRP A 86 -2.90 -5.68 6.39
N SER A 87 -1.69 -5.15 6.45
CA SER A 87 -0.97 -4.61 5.29
C SER A 87 0.53 -4.84 5.42
N LEU A 88 1.25 -4.62 4.32
CA LEU A 88 2.69 -4.78 4.24
C LEU A 88 3.30 -3.72 3.34
N ALA A 89 4.51 -3.27 3.67
CA ALA A 89 5.36 -2.47 2.79
C ALA A 89 6.76 -3.09 2.68
N ILE A 90 7.41 -2.89 1.54
CA ILE A 90 8.75 -3.41 1.22
C ILE A 90 9.77 -2.31 1.56
N GLY A 91 10.92 -2.69 2.10
CA GLY A 91 12.00 -1.77 2.43
C GLY A 91 13.35 -2.47 2.54
N ASN A 92 14.41 -1.71 2.77
CA ASN A 92 15.74 -2.23 3.11
C ASN A 92 16.09 -1.69 4.51
N PHE A 93 15.72 -2.42 5.55
CA PHE A 93 15.76 -1.92 6.93
C PHE A 93 17.11 -2.14 7.62
N ASN A 94 18.01 -2.89 6.99
CA ASN A 94 19.35 -3.19 7.51
C ASN A 94 20.50 -2.82 6.54
N ASN A 95 20.17 -2.07 5.48
CA ASN A 95 21.08 -1.60 4.44
C ASN A 95 21.92 -2.71 3.76
N ASP A 96 21.33 -3.89 3.55
CA ASP A 96 22.01 -5.02 2.89
C ASP A 96 21.65 -5.18 1.40
N ASN A 97 20.81 -4.28 0.88
CA ASN A 97 20.27 -4.25 -0.49
C ASN A 97 19.41 -5.46 -0.86
N ARG A 98 18.79 -6.10 0.13
CA ARG A 98 17.78 -7.15 -0.06
C ARG A 98 16.40 -6.62 0.31
N SER A 99 15.36 -7.25 -0.24
CA SER A 99 13.96 -6.87 0.01
C SER A 99 13.51 -7.39 1.38
N ASP A 100 13.61 -6.54 2.38
CA ASP A 100 12.94 -6.71 3.66
C ASP A 100 11.48 -6.26 3.57
N PHE A 101 10.70 -6.50 4.62
CA PHE A 101 9.34 -5.95 4.68
C PHE A 101 8.87 -5.67 6.10
N VAL A 102 7.93 -4.73 6.21
CA VAL A 102 7.21 -4.38 7.43
C VAL A 102 5.76 -4.80 7.30
N VAL A 103 5.18 -5.37 8.35
CA VAL A 103 3.77 -5.76 8.44
C VAL A 103 3.06 -4.95 9.51
N ALA A 104 1.94 -4.32 9.17
CA ALA A 104 1.07 -3.67 10.15
C ALA A 104 0.15 -4.71 10.82
N ASN A 105 0.28 -4.88 12.14
CA ASN A 105 -0.50 -5.84 12.91
C ASN A 105 -1.61 -5.13 13.69
N ARG A 106 -2.81 -5.14 13.12
CA ARG A 106 -3.94 -4.37 13.62
C ARG A 106 -4.39 -4.81 15.01
N ALA A 107 -4.38 -6.11 15.28
CA ALA A 107 -4.91 -6.65 16.54
C ALA A 107 -3.90 -6.56 17.69
N SER A 108 -2.61 -6.82 17.43
CA SER A 108 -1.55 -6.68 18.44
C SER A 108 -1.04 -5.25 18.62
N LYS A 109 -1.37 -4.33 17.69
CA LYS A 109 -1.08 -2.89 17.77
C LYS A 109 0.41 -2.55 17.63
N ASP A 110 1.08 -3.33 16.80
CA ASP A 110 2.50 -3.21 16.51
C ASP A 110 2.75 -3.33 15.00
N ILE A 111 4.01 -3.14 14.63
CA ILE A 111 4.54 -3.55 13.34
C ILE A 111 5.55 -4.68 13.53
N SER A 112 5.60 -5.60 12.57
CA SER A 112 6.64 -6.65 12.51
C SER A 112 7.57 -6.42 11.32
N ILE A 113 8.87 -6.41 11.57
CA ILE A 113 9.91 -6.20 10.57
C ILE A 113 10.56 -7.54 10.26
N PHE A 114 10.60 -7.90 8.99
CA PHE A 114 11.17 -9.14 8.50
C PHE A 114 12.39 -8.83 7.67
N LEU A 115 13.57 -9.13 8.21
CA LEU A 115 14.85 -8.95 7.51
C LEU A 115 15.17 -10.17 6.67
N GLN A 116 15.44 -9.99 5.39
CA GLN A 116 15.86 -11.07 4.51
C GLN A 116 17.23 -11.60 4.94
N CYS A 117 17.31 -12.91 5.13
CA CYS A 117 18.51 -13.63 5.53
C CYS A 117 18.78 -14.75 4.54
N GLY A 118 19.59 -14.48 3.51
CA GLY A 118 19.86 -15.42 2.42
C GLY A 118 18.79 -15.37 1.32
N SER A 119 18.79 -16.35 0.43
CA SER A 119 17.92 -16.33 -0.76
C SER A 119 16.46 -16.67 -0.47
N GLU A 120 16.16 -17.50 0.53
CA GLU A 120 14.78 -17.99 0.75
C GLU A 120 14.31 -17.92 2.20
N SER A 121 15.06 -17.25 3.07
CA SER A 121 14.73 -17.15 4.49
C SER A 121 14.69 -15.70 4.98
N TYR A 122 13.84 -15.47 5.95
CA TYR A 122 13.78 -14.23 6.73
C TYR A 122 14.22 -14.51 8.18
N GLY A 123 15.02 -13.60 8.71
CA GLY A 123 15.68 -13.67 10.00
C GLY A 123 14.82 -13.22 11.17
N ALA A 124 15.48 -12.69 12.21
CA ALA A 124 14.83 -12.23 13.43
C ALA A 124 13.78 -11.15 13.13
N ILE A 125 12.63 -11.27 13.78
CA ILE A 125 11.53 -10.32 13.66
C ILE A 125 11.70 -9.26 14.74
N THR A 126 11.82 -7.99 14.35
CA THR A 126 11.68 -6.88 15.29
C THR A 126 10.20 -6.53 15.38
N ILE A 127 9.65 -6.55 16.60
CA ILE A 127 8.27 -6.11 16.86
C ILE A 127 8.35 -4.75 17.53
N THR A 128 7.78 -3.74 16.88
CA THR A 128 7.77 -2.37 17.40
C THR A 128 6.34 -1.96 17.71
N ALA A 129 6.05 -1.74 18.99
CA ALA A 129 4.76 -1.22 19.41
C ALA A 129 4.61 0.23 18.94
N VAL A 130 3.49 0.56 18.29
CA VAL A 130 3.27 1.92 17.76
C VAL A 130 2.45 2.78 18.73
N ASN A 131 1.38 2.25 19.36
CA ASN A 131 0.69 2.90 20.48
C ASN A 131 -0.35 1.97 21.15
N SER A 132 -0.75 2.27 22.40
CA SER A 132 -1.99 1.74 22.97
C SER A 132 -3.20 2.25 22.17
N GLY A 133 -3.82 1.34 21.41
CA GLY A 133 -5.06 1.63 20.67
C GLY A 133 -4.88 2.03 19.20
N SER A 134 -3.63 2.08 18.69
CA SER A 134 -3.33 2.51 17.31
C SER A 134 -4.10 1.78 16.23
N GLN A 135 -4.26 0.45 16.36
CA GLN A 135 -4.83 -0.41 15.31
C GLN A 135 -4.20 -0.11 13.93
N PRO A 136 -2.88 -0.35 13.75
CA PRO A 136 -2.18 0.01 12.53
C PRO A 136 -2.82 -0.71 11.34
N TYR A 137 -3.13 0.05 10.29
CA TYR A 137 -3.96 -0.42 9.18
C TYR A 137 -3.18 -0.45 7.87
N ALA A 138 -2.42 0.61 7.58
CA ALA A 138 -1.52 0.70 6.43
C ALA A 138 -0.13 1.13 6.88
N ALA A 139 0.90 0.71 6.14
CA ALA A 139 2.26 1.18 6.29
C ALA A 139 2.84 1.52 4.91
N ALA A 140 3.76 2.48 4.87
CA ALA A 140 4.62 2.77 3.73
C ALA A 140 6.04 3.04 4.19
N VAL A 141 7.00 2.94 3.28
CA VAL A 141 8.44 3.01 3.55
C VAL A 141 9.06 4.03 2.62
N ASP A 142 9.88 4.92 3.17
CA ASP A 142 10.74 5.85 2.43
C ASP A 142 11.84 6.37 3.36
N ASP A 143 12.73 7.24 2.88
CA ASP A 143 13.66 8.03 3.69
C ASP A 143 13.01 9.39 3.98
N PHE A 144 12.47 9.59 5.18
CA PHE A 144 11.75 10.82 5.53
C PHE A 144 12.69 11.90 6.12
N ASN A 145 13.92 11.54 6.48
CA ASN A 145 14.88 12.41 7.14
C ASN A 145 16.20 12.60 6.34
N ASN A 146 16.28 12.03 5.14
CA ASN A 146 17.41 12.03 4.22
C ASN A 146 18.72 11.48 4.81
N ASP A 147 18.63 10.48 5.70
CA ASP A 147 19.81 9.83 6.28
C ASP A 147 20.27 8.57 5.51
N GLY A 148 19.53 8.18 4.48
CA GLY A 148 19.79 7.02 3.61
C GLY A 148 19.30 5.69 4.21
N LEU A 149 18.54 5.71 5.29
CA LEU A 149 17.96 4.53 5.93
C LEU A 149 16.45 4.47 5.67
N ALA A 150 15.90 3.25 5.63
CA ALA A 150 14.48 3.05 5.46
C ALA A 150 13.72 3.41 6.74
N ASP A 151 12.82 4.38 6.63
CA ASP A 151 11.87 4.76 7.67
C ASP A 151 10.48 4.16 7.39
N VAL A 152 9.59 4.22 8.37
CA VAL A 152 8.21 3.72 8.21
C VAL A 152 7.20 4.77 8.62
N VAL A 153 6.22 5.04 7.76
CA VAL A 153 4.98 5.71 8.13
C VAL A 153 3.87 4.68 8.33
N VAL A 154 3.07 4.83 9.39
CA VAL A 154 1.97 3.94 9.75
C VAL A 154 0.68 4.73 9.93
N ALA A 155 -0.38 4.32 9.22
CA ALA A 155 -1.74 4.81 9.43
C ALA A 155 -2.35 4.13 10.66
N ASN A 156 -2.56 4.88 11.74
CA ASN A 156 -3.10 4.37 12.99
C ASN A 156 -4.62 4.63 13.05
N PHE A 157 -5.37 3.70 12.46
CA PHE A 157 -6.83 3.76 12.34
C PHE A 157 -7.55 4.08 13.66
N GLY A 158 -7.08 3.50 14.77
CA GLY A 158 -7.72 3.63 16.07
C GLY A 158 -7.37 4.90 16.85
N THR A 159 -6.31 5.63 16.47
CA THR A 159 -5.87 6.86 17.15
C THR A 159 -5.97 8.13 16.31
N ASN A 160 -6.47 8.06 15.08
CA ASN A 160 -6.69 9.22 14.21
C ASN A 160 -5.39 10.01 13.93
N GLU A 161 -4.29 9.30 13.74
CA GLU A 161 -2.96 9.87 13.47
C GLU A 161 -2.17 8.98 12.52
N ILE A 162 -1.17 9.56 11.86
CA ILE A 162 -0.05 8.79 11.32
C ILE A 162 1.10 8.80 12.32
N GLY A 163 1.83 7.69 12.36
CA GLY A 163 3.06 7.55 13.12
C GLY A 163 4.26 7.38 12.19
N ILE A 164 5.37 8.05 12.49
CA ILE A 164 6.62 7.95 11.71
C ILE A 164 7.70 7.38 12.62
N LEU A 165 8.34 6.32 12.16
CA LEU A 165 9.42 5.61 12.84
C LEU A 165 10.68 5.74 11.99
N PHE A 166 11.69 6.42 12.52
CA PHE A 166 12.97 6.55 11.82
C PHE A 166 13.84 5.33 12.03
N GLY A 167 14.33 4.75 10.93
CA GLY A 167 15.20 3.59 10.95
C GLY A 167 16.56 3.93 11.54
N ILE A 168 17.23 2.93 12.14
CA ILE A 168 18.63 3.07 12.58
C ILE A 168 19.58 2.13 11.82
N GLY A 169 19.08 1.48 10.77
CA GLY A 169 19.88 0.70 9.81
C GLY A 169 20.23 -0.72 10.23
N ASP A 170 19.56 -1.27 11.25
CA ASP A 170 19.74 -2.65 11.71
C ASP A 170 18.41 -3.40 11.91
N GLY A 171 17.32 -2.88 11.35
CA GLY A 171 15.95 -3.37 11.57
C GLY A 171 15.26 -2.82 12.82
N ASN A 172 15.90 -1.93 13.60
CA ASN A 172 15.28 -1.19 14.69
C ASN A 172 14.96 0.25 14.30
N PHE A 173 14.20 0.93 15.17
CA PHE A 173 13.69 2.27 14.94
C PHE A 173 13.83 3.14 16.18
N HIS A 174 13.92 4.45 15.97
CA HIS A 174 13.71 5.46 17.01
C HIS A 174 12.27 5.48 17.51
N ASP A 175 12.03 6.25 18.58
CA ASP A 175 10.69 6.48 19.09
C ASP A 175 9.79 7.13 18.03
N MET A 176 8.55 6.68 17.96
CA MET A 176 7.60 7.13 16.96
C MET A 176 7.17 8.59 17.16
N ILE A 177 7.25 9.38 16.09
CA ILE A 177 6.69 10.73 15.99
C ILE A 177 5.26 10.65 15.44
N ARG A 178 4.36 11.52 15.91
CA ARG A 178 2.93 11.44 15.59
C ARG A 178 2.44 12.71 14.92
N TYR A 179 1.61 12.55 13.90
CA TYR A 179 0.93 13.63 13.21
C TYR A 179 -0.59 13.38 13.20
N PRO A 180 -1.39 14.28 13.79
CA PRO A 180 -2.84 14.09 13.85
C PRO A 180 -3.47 14.24 12.46
N THR A 181 -4.48 13.43 12.20
CA THR A 181 -5.27 13.46 10.94
C THR A 181 -6.69 14.00 11.16
N GLY A 182 -6.97 14.55 12.34
CA GLY A 182 -8.27 15.11 12.73
C GLY A 182 -9.18 14.11 13.44
N VAL A 183 -10.12 14.61 14.25
CA VAL A 183 -11.02 13.77 15.05
C VAL A 183 -11.96 12.99 14.14
N GLY A 184 -12.02 11.66 14.30
CA GLY A 184 -12.91 10.79 13.52
C GLY A 184 -12.41 10.51 12.10
N SER A 185 -11.14 10.78 11.81
CA SER A 185 -10.52 10.54 10.50
C SER A 185 -10.38 9.07 10.14
N THR A 186 -9.96 8.24 11.11
CA THR A 186 -9.68 6.80 10.92
C THR A 186 -8.80 6.54 9.69
N PRO A 187 -7.51 6.92 9.73
CA PRO A 187 -6.62 6.77 8.58
C PRO A 187 -6.48 5.28 8.22
N CYS A 188 -6.81 4.94 6.98
CA CYS A 188 -6.89 3.57 6.49
C CYS A 188 -5.87 3.25 5.40
N PHE A 189 -5.27 4.26 4.78
CA PHE A 189 -4.25 4.09 3.76
C PHE A 189 -3.24 5.23 3.85
N VAL A 190 -1.98 4.91 3.53
CA VAL A 190 -0.89 5.87 3.39
C VAL A 190 -0.10 5.55 2.13
N ALA A 191 0.32 6.57 1.41
CA ALA A 191 1.28 6.45 0.32
C ALA A 191 2.27 7.63 0.39
N VAL A 192 3.41 7.45 -0.26
CA VAL A 192 4.53 8.39 -0.23
C VAL A 192 4.94 8.73 -1.66
N SER A 193 5.25 10.00 -1.89
CA SER A 193 5.79 10.52 -3.14
C SER A 193 6.30 11.94 -2.91
N ASP A 194 7.12 12.48 -3.80
CA ASP A 194 7.37 13.91 -3.86
C ASP A 194 6.22 14.58 -4.65
N PHE A 195 5.39 15.40 -3.99
CA PHE A 195 4.26 16.11 -4.62
C PHE A 195 4.60 17.55 -4.98
N ASN A 196 5.74 18.07 -4.54
CA ASN A 196 6.12 19.48 -4.69
C ASN A 196 7.46 19.69 -5.44
N ASN A 197 8.07 18.60 -5.92
CA ASN A 197 9.34 18.54 -6.64
C ASN A 197 10.55 19.11 -5.87
N ASP A 198 10.55 19.00 -4.53
CA ASP A 198 11.68 19.41 -3.69
C ASP A 198 12.66 18.27 -3.38
N ASN A 199 12.38 17.05 -3.87
CA ASN A 199 13.08 15.79 -3.61
C ASN A 199 13.00 15.32 -2.15
N HIS A 200 11.95 15.70 -1.44
CA HIS A 200 11.62 15.12 -0.14
C HIS A 200 10.36 14.28 -0.22
N SER A 201 10.32 13.26 0.63
CA SER A 201 9.20 12.35 0.77
C SER A 201 8.01 13.08 1.40
N ASP A 202 6.94 13.28 0.64
CA ASP A 202 5.64 13.76 1.13
C ASP A 202 4.70 12.58 1.38
N ILE A 203 3.70 12.77 2.25
CA ILE A 203 2.77 11.71 2.64
C ILE A 203 1.34 12.10 2.26
N VAL A 204 0.62 11.20 1.58
CA VAL A 204 -0.84 11.26 1.45
C VAL A 204 -1.48 10.23 2.37
N VAL A 205 -2.50 10.66 3.11
CA VAL A 205 -3.28 9.82 4.02
C VAL A 205 -4.74 9.79 3.57
N ALA A 206 -5.32 8.60 3.40
CA ALA A 206 -6.74 8.43 3.16
C ALA A 206 -7.50 8.19 4.47
N ASN A 207 -8.43 9.08 4.79
CA ASN A 207 -9.24 9.04 6.01
C ASN A 207 -10.64 8.53 5.68
N CYS A 208 -10.87 7.23 5.87
CA CYS A 208 -12.07 6.59 5.33
C CYS A 208 -13.38 7.06 5.98
N GLU A 209 -13.40 7.45 7.25
CA GLU A 209 -14.64 7.93 7.90
C GLU A 209 -14.79 9.45 7.86
N ALA A 210 -13.75 10.19 7.47
CA ALA A 210 -13.82 11.65 7.30
C ALA A 210 -13.87 12.10 5.83
N ASP A 211 -13.96 11.17 4.88
CA ASP A 211 -14.21 11.44 3.46
C ASP A 211 -13.22 12.44 2.84
N ASN A 212 -11.95 12.31 3.23
CA ASN A 212 -10.90 13.19 2.77
C ASN A 212 -9.55 12.49 2.65
N LEU A 213 -8.66 13.16 1.92
CA LEU A 213 -7.23 12.96 2.00
C LEU A 213 -6.60 14.08 2.83
N ILE A 214 -5.48 13.78 3.49
CA ILE A 214 -4.58 14.80 4.03
C ILE A 214 -3.20 14.62 3.41
N ILE A 215 -2.62 15.71 2.92
CA ILE A 215 -1.26 15.76 2.36
C ILE A 215 -0.34 16.44 3.36
N PHE A 216 0.70 15.74 3.80
CA PHE A 216 1.77 16.26 4.62
C PHE A 216 3.02 16.45 3.77
N LEU A 217 3.44 17.69 3.55
CA LEU A 217 4.67 17.98 2.82
C LEU A 217 5.89 17.83 3.74
N GLY A 218 6.88 17.05 3.31
CA GLY A 218 8.10 16.77 4.05
C GLY A 218 9.11 17.90 3.92
N PHE A 219 9.89 18.15 4.97
CA PHE A 219 11.02 19.08 4.93
C PHE A 219 12.37 18.38 4.74
N GLY A 220 12.38 17.06 4.55
CA GLY A 220 13.61 16.27 4.36
C GLY A 220 14.47 16.12 5.62
N ASN A 221 13.93 16.42 6.80
CA ASN A 221 14.62 16.33 8.09
C ASN A 221 13.80 15.54 9.13
N GLY A 222 12.84 14.74 8.67
CA GLY A 222 11.89 14.01 9.51
C GLY A 222 10.72 14.84 10.02
N THR A 223 10.61 16.12 9.64
CA THR A 223 9.45 16.96 9.99
C THR A 223 8.59 17.28 8.76
N PHE A 224 7.31 17.53 9.01
CA PHE A 224 6.30 17.77 8.00
C PHE A 224 5.55 19.07 8.26
N ALA A 225 5.11 19.72 7.20
CA ALA A 225 4.18 20.84 7.26
C ALA A 225 2.84 20.43 7.89
N THR A 226 2.05 21.42 8.29
CA THR A 226 0.64 21.18 8.65
C THR A 226 -0.07 20.53 7.46
N GLY A 227 -0.77 19.42 7.71
CA GLY A 227 -1.45 18.68 6.66
C GLY A 227 -2.57 19.46 5.99
N GLU A 228 -2.58 19.49 4.66
CA GLU A 228 -3.62 20.11 3.85
C GLU A 228 -4.70 19.10 3.49
N THR A 229 -5.97 19.49 3.66
CA THR A 229 -7.11 18.57 3.51
C THR A 229 -7.79 18.69 2.15
N TYR A 230 -8.03 17.54 1.50
CA TYR A 230 -8.73 17.44 0.23
C TYR A 230 -9.95 16.52 0.35
N LEU A 231 -11.14 17.08 0.20
CA LEU A 231 -12.38 16.29 0.23
C LEU A 231 -12.45 15.33 -0.97
N THR A 232 -12.85 14.09 -0.70
CA THR A 232 -13.06 13.03 -1.70
C THR A 232 -14.53 12.83 -2.07
N GLY A 233 -15.45 13.51 -1.38
CA GLY A 233 -16.90 13.49 -1.62
C GLY A 233 -17.67 12.99 -0.39
N ASP A 234 -18.88 13.48 -0.14
CA ASP A 234 -19.69 13.07 1.02
C ASP A 234 -19.94 11.55 0.99
N ARG A 235 -19.58 10.85 2.08
CA ARG A 235 -19.65 9.39 2.23
C ARG A 235 -18.82 8.61 1.21
N SER A 236 -17.76 9.21 0.67
CA SER A 236 -16.89 8.60 -0.33
C SER A 236 -16.09 7.41 0.20
N ARG A 237 -15.69 7.42 1.48
CA ARG A 237 -14.87 6.37 2.10
C ARG A 237 -13.66 5.97 1.24
N PRO A 238 -12.63 6.84 1.13
CA PRO A 238 -11.44 6.54 0.35
C PRO A 238 -10.65 5.39 1.00
N TYR A 239 -10.53 4.24 0.33
CA TYR A 239 -9.88 3.03 0.88
C TYR A 239 -8.47 2.76 0.35
N SER A 240 -8.15 3.26 -0.84
CA SER A 240 -6.86 3.03 -1.50
C SER A 240 -6.48 4.24 -2.32
N VAL A 241 -5.18 4.54 -2.31
CA VAL A 241 -4.57 5.61 -3.08
C VAL A 241 -3.45 5.02 -3.93
N ALA A 242 -3.39 5.42 -5.19
CA ALA A 242 -2.24 5.19 -6.05
C ALA A 242 -1.75 6.52 -6.62
N ILE A 243 -0.43 6.62 -6.85
CA ILE A 243 0.23 7.86 -7.26
C ILE A 243 0.96 7.58 -8.58
N ALA A 244 0.75 8.45 -9.56
CA ALA A 244 1.47 8.44 -10.83
C ALA A 244 1.24 9.77 -11.56
N ASP A 245 2.13 10.09 -12.49
CA ASP A 245 1.84 11.08 -13.54
C ASP A 245 0.81 10.49 -14.52
N LEU A 246 -0.43 10.98 -14.45
CA LEU A 246 -1.54 10.46 -15.26
C LEU A 246 -1.70 11.21 -16.57
N ASP A 247 -1.24 12.46 -16.66
CA ASP A 247 -1.39 13.31 -17.85
C ASP A 247 -0.08 13.66 -18.58
N ASN A 248 1.01 12.98 -18.20
CA ASN A 248 2.34 13.06 -18.79
C ASN A 248 2.98 14.45 -18.68
N ASP A 249 2.68 15.20 -17.60
CA ASP A 249 3.26 16.52 -17.33
C ASP A 249 4.49 16.48 -16.39
N ASN A 250 4.88 15.28 -15.94
CA ASN A 250 5.91 14.96 -14.94
C ASN A 250 5.59 15.44 -13.52
N ILE A 251 4.31 15.64 -13.21
CA ILE A 251 3.83 15.94 -11.87
C ILE A 251 3.05 14.73 -11.35
N MET A 252 3.20 14.44 -10.06
CA MET A 252 2.50 13.32 -9.45
C MET A 252 1.03 13.65 -9.19
N ASP A 253 0.14 12.83 -9.75
CA ASP A 253 -1.29 12.87 -9.52
C ASP A 253 -1.72 11.76 -8.55
N ILE A 254 -2.93 11.89 -8.02
CA ILE A 254 -3.50 10.95 -7.05
C ILE A 254 -4.75 10.30 -7.64
N VAL A 255 -4.78 8.97 -7.61
CA VAL A 255 -5.95 8.13 -7.90
C VAL A 255 -6.50 7.61 -6.58
N VAL A 256 -7.79 7.78 -6.34
CA VAL A 256 -8.46 7.36 -5.10
C VAL A 256 -9.59 6.39 -5.41
N ALA A 257 -9.59 5.24 -4.73
CA ALA A 257 -10.70 4.30 -4.71
C ALA A 257 -11.72 4.71 -3.63
N ASN A 258 -12.83 5.33 -4.04
CA ASN A 258 -13.90 5.72 -3.13
C ASN A 258 -14.95 4.61 -3.05
N SER A 259 -14.86 3.78 -2.01
CA SER A 259 -15.75 2.62 -1.88
C SER A 259 -17.20 3.01 -1.63
N GLY A 260 -17.44 4.09 -0.86
CA GLY A 260 -18.77 4.52 -0.47
C GLY A 260 -19.57 5.18 -1.60
N THR A 261 -18.90 5.96 -2.45
CA THR A 261 -19.51 6.60 -3.63
C THR A 261 -19.40 5.77 -4.92
N ASN A 262 -18.70 4.63 -4.87
CA ASN A 262 -18.49 3.71 -6.00
C ASN A 262 -17.87 4.37 -7.24
N ASP A 263 -16.84 5.18 -7.03
CA ASP A 263 -16.12 5.88 -8.08
C ASP A 263 -14.61 5.86 -7.86
N ILE A 264 -13.89 6.11 -8.94
CA ILE A 264 -12.47 6.47 -8.89
C ILE A 264 -12.35 7.97 -9.04
N LEU A 265 -11.75 8.63 -8.05
CA LEU A 265 -11.47 10.05 -8.08
C LEU A 265 -10.01 10.29 -8.45
N LEU A 266 -9.78 11.11 -9.47
CA LEU A 266 -8.47 11.61 -9.87
C LEU A 266 -8.30 13.03 -9.33
N LEU A 267 -7.15 13.30 -8.71
CA LEU A 267 -6.72 14.63 -8.29
C LEU A 267 -5.41 14.94 -9.02
N TYR A 268 -5.45 15.95 -9.88
CA TYR A 268 -4.26 16.36 -10.64
C TYR A 268 -3.43 17.37 -9.86
N GLY A 269 -2.12 17.10 -9.79
CA GLY A 269 -1.15 17.90 -9.06
C GLY A 269 -0.81 19.20 -9.80
N TYR A 270 -0.36 20.21 -9.06
CA TYR A 270 0.26 21.41 -9.63
C TYR A 270 1.78 21.46 -9.45
N GLY A 271 2.38 20.39 -8.88
CA GLY A 271 3.82 20.28 -8.69
C GLY A 271 4.38 21.19 -7.59
N ASN A 272 3.50 21.72 -6.72
CA ASN A 272 3.84 22.55 -5.57
C ASN A 272 3.21 21.99 -4.27
N GLY A 273 2.84 20.71 -4.27
CA GLY A 273 2.14 20.06 -3.17
C GLY A 273 0.63 20.32 -3.12
N THR A 274 0.08 21.06 -4.08
CA THR A 274 -1.38 21.30 -4.17
C THR A 274 -2.04 20.59 -5.34
N PHE A 275 -3.33 20.25 -5.15
CA PHE A 275 -4.15 19.53 -6.13
C PHE A 275 -5.40 20.33 -6.49
N GLY A 276 -5.70 20.43 -7.77
CA GLY A 276 -6.75 21.32 -8.25
C GLY A 276 -7.85 20.64 -9.04
N LYS A 277 -7.50 20.20 -10.26
CA LYS A 277 -8.46 19.56 -11.15
C LYS A 277 -8.85 18.21 -10.54
N LYS A 278 -10.17 17.96 -10.50
CA LYS A 278 -10.74 16.69 -10.04
C LYS A 278 -11.56 16.08 -11.16
N GLU A 279 -11.40 14.77 -11.37
CA GLU A 279 -12.25 13.98 -12.26
C GLU A 279 -12.75 12.75 -11.51
N SER A 280 -14.02 12.40 -11.69
CA SER A 280 -14.61 11.23 -11.03
C SER A 280 -15.18 10.28 -12.08
N TYR A 281 -14.86 9.01 -11.94
CA TYR A 281 -15.26 7.93 -12.83
C TYR A 281 -16.16 6.95 -12.06
N PRO A 282 -17.49 7.05 -12.19
CA PRO A 282 -18.41 6.15 -11.50
C PRO A 282 -18.34 4.73 -12.08
N LEU A 283 -18.22 3.73 -11.22
CA LEU A 283 -18.15 2.30 -11.59
C LEU A 283 -19.52 1.64 -11.64
N GLY A 284 -20.54 2.27 -11.05
CA GLY A 284 -21.89 1.73 -10.91
C GLY A 284 -22.21 1.27 -9.50
N TYR A 285 -23.43 0.78 -9.28
CA TYR A 285 -23.87 0.34 -7.97
C TYR A 285 -23.21 -0.99 -7.55
N ASP A 286 -22.90 -1.11 -6.25
CA ASP A 286 -22.37 -2.30 -5.59
C ASP A 286 -20.96 -2.75 -6.03
N TYR A 287 -20.18 -1.91 -6.70
CA TYR A 287 -18.79 -2.25 -7.03
C TYR A 287 -17.88 -2.25 -5.81
N LEU A 288 -18.00 -1.24 -4.94
CA LEU A 288 -17.17 -1.07 -3.74
C LEU A 288 -15.67 -1.18 -4.09
N PRO A 289 -15.10 -0.24 -4.86
CA PRO A 289 -13.68 -0.26 -5.19
C PRO A 289 -12.85 -0.26 -3.90
N SER A 290 -11.92 -1.20 -3.78
CA SER A 290 -11.13 -1.42 -2.56
C SER A 290 -9.64 -1.23 -2.76
N SER A 291 -9.16 -1.35 -4.00
CA SER A 291 -7.75 -1.21 -4.34
C SER A 291 -7.58 -0.73 -5.77
N VAL A 292 -6.60 0.16 -5.97
CA VAL A 292 -6.19 0.66 -7.28
C VAL A 292 -4.71 0.39 -7.49
N ALA A 293 -4.35 0.09 -8.74
CA ALA A 293 -2.97 0.00 -9.21
C ALA A 293 -2.85 0.72 -10.55
N ILE A 294 -1.69 1.34 -10.80
CA ILE A 294 -1.45 2.15 -12.00
C ILE A 294 -0.28 1.56 -12.78
N THR A 295 -0.49 1.30 -14.07
CA THR A 295 0.57 0.87 -14.99
C THR A 295 0.13 1.08 -16.43
N ASP A 296 1.08 1.21 -17.35
CA ASP A 296 0.79 1.12 -18.79
C ASP A 296 0.54 -0.36 -19.14
N LEU A 297 -0.73 -0.76 -19.37
CA LEU A 297 -1.12 -2.16 -19.63
C LEU A 297 -1.10 -2.52 -21.11
N ASN A 298 -1.25 -1.54 -21.99
CA ASN A 298 -1.30 -1.73 -23.44
C ASN A 298 -0.04 -1.24 -24.17
N GLN A 299 0.94 -0.73 -23.44
CA GLN A 299 2.21 -0.20 -23.93
C GLN A 299 2.04 0.99 -24.88
N ASP A 300 1.03 1.83 -24.64
CA ASP A 300 0.77 3.03 -25.44
C ASP A 300 1.45 4.31 -24.89
N GLY A 301 2.14 4.20 -23.75
CA GLY A 301 2.81 5.31 -23.09
C GLY A 301 1.92 6.10 -22.13
N TRP A 302 0.66 5.73 -21.95
CA TRP A 302 -0.22 6.29 -20.93
C TRP A 302 -0.41 5.32 -19.77
N ARG A 303 -0.67 5.89 -18.60
CA ARG A 303 -0.95 5.12 -17.40
C ARG A 303 -2.42 4.66 -17.41
N ASP A 304 -2.63 3.36 -17.31
CA ASP A 304 -3.93 2.76 -17.08
C ASP A 304 -4.17 2.49 -15.59
N ILE A 305 -5.44 2.47 -15.19
CA ILE A 305 -5.83 2.23 -13.79
C ILE A 305 -6.54 0.88 -13.72
N VAL A 306 -5.98 -0.04 -12.93
CA VAL A 306 -6.58 -1.32 -12.57
C VAL A 306 -7.28 -1.18 -11.23
N ILE A 307 -8.54 -1.61 -11.18
CA ILE A 307 -9.40 -1.46 -10.01
C ILE A 307 -9.87 -2.84 -9.57
N VAL A 308 -9.67 -3.13 -8.29
CA VAL A 308 -10.28 -4.30 -7.65
C VAL A 308 -11.51 -3.84 -6.88
N CYS A 309 -12.62 -4.52 -7.15
CA CYS A 309 -13.92 -4.28 -6.55
C CYS A 309 -14.26 -5.48 -5.67
N ILE A 310 -14.73 -5.24 -4.44
CA ILE A 310 -15.07 -6.34 -3.50
C ILE A 310 -16.57 -6.63 -3.47
N GLY A 311 -17.40 -5.71 -3.96
CA GLY A 311 -18.83 -5.96 -4.10
C GLY A 311 -19.17 -6.79 -5.34
N THR A 312 -18.23 -6.88 -6.29
CA THR A 312 -18.31 -7.72 -7.50
C THR A 312 -17.12 -8.68 -7.55
N ASP A 313 -17.24 -9.80 -8.28
CA ASP A 313 -16.10 -10.68 -8.59
C ASP A 313 -15.27 -10.13 -9.79
N ASN A 314 -15.27 -8.81 -10.02
CA ASN A 314 -14.71 -8.17 -11.21
C ASN A 314 -13.44 -7.37 -10.93
N VAL A 315 -12.64 -7.24 -11.99
CA VAL A 315 -11.55 -6.28 -12.12
C VAL A 315 -11.95 -5.31 -13.19
N GLU A 316 -11.94 -4.03 -12.88
CA GLU A 316 -12.19 -2.98 -13.87
C GLU A 316 -10.88 -2.36 -14.31
N VAL A 317 -10.82 -1.92 -15.57
CA VAL A 317 -9.67 -1.22 -16.12
C VAL A 317 -10.16 0.08 -16.76
N LEU A 318 -9.67 1.21 -16.25
CA LEU A 318 -9.84 2.50 -16.90
C LEU A 318 -8.62 2.73 -17.80
N MET A 319 -8.86 2.61 -19.10
CA MET A 319 -7.86 2.88 -20.14
C MET A 319 -7.87 4.38 -20.46
N LYS A 320 -6.70 5.01 -20.45
CA LYS A 320 -6.58 6.37 -20.97
C LYS A 320 -6.20 6.28 -22.45
N MET A 321 -7.16 6.60 -23.32
CA MET A 321 -6.91 6.65 -24.77
C MET A 321 -6.56 8.09 -25.18
N CYS A 322 -5.60 8.23 -26.10
CA CYS A 322 -5.27 9.49 -26.79
C CYS A 322 -6.47 10.12 -27.50
#